data_AF-A0A955E2X4-F1
#
_entry.id   AF-A0A955E2X4-F1
#
_cell.length_a   1.000
_cell.length_b   1.000
_cell.length_c   1.000
_cell.angle_alpha   90.00
_cell.angle_beta   90.00
_cell.angle_gamma   90.00
#
_symmetry.space_group_name_H-M   'P 1'
#
loop_
_entity.id
_entity.type
_entity.pdbx_description
1 polymer ?
#
loop_
_entity_poly.entity_id
_entity_poly.type
_entity_poly.pdbx_seq_one_letter_code
_entity_poly.pdbx_strand_id
1 'polypeptide(L)'
;MAKKRDAPTENPLLRNRVGSIVGEVEQGRGQTAPVLTERALKKAPANPKRAPGKKGREYLHVKTRFTKEEAAAMDRFTRTLSAYMQTKLWGSEVTRALWTIAIRAEERLAEMSHNAPALERPSNGDRMAYAEFEDAIAEYLQRVLR
;
A
#
# COMPACT_ATOMS: atom_id res chain seq x y z
N MET A 1 26.48 -0.42 -51.09
CA MET A 1 25.74 -1.67 -50.76
C MET A 1 25.12 -1.51 -49.39
N ALA A 2 23.79 -1.66 -49.27
CA ALA A 2 23.09 -1.47 -48.00
C ALA A 2 23.01 -2.79 -47.22
N LYS A 3 23.44 -2.81 -45.95
CA LYS A 3 23.12 -3.92 -45.02
C LYS A 3 21.76 -3.65 -44.36
N LYS A 4 20.94 -4.69 -44.31
CA LYS A 4 19.58 -4.64 -43.76
C LYS A 4 19.61 -4.30 -42.27
N ARG A 5 18.54 -3.61 -41.82
CA ARG A 5 18.23 -3.40 -40.41
C ARG A 5 17.42 -4.61 -39.95
N ASP A 6 17.89 -5.33 -38.94
CA ASP A 6 17.09 -6.41 -38.34
C ASP A 6 16.05 -5.81 -37.38
N ALA A 7 14.83 -6.35 -37.45
CA ALA A 7 13.67 -5.86 -36.70
C ALA A 7 13.65 -6.43 -35.27
N PRO A 8 13.06 -5.73 -34.29
CA PRO A 8 13.04 -6.19 -32.91
C PRO A 8 12.18 -7.45 -32.75
N THR A 9 12.69 -8.43 -32.00
CA THR A 9 12.00 -9.67 -31.67
C THR A 9 10.83 -9.39 -30.72
N GLU A 10 9.60 -9.62 -31.17
CA GLU A 10 8.39 -9.45 -30.33
C GLU A 10 8.38 -10.45 -29.17
N ASN A 11 8.21 -9.93 -27.95
CA ASN A 11 8.17 -10.74 -26.73
C ASN A 11 6.77 -11.38 -26.55
N PRO A 12 6.62 -12.72 -26.55
CA PRO A 12 5.31 -13.38 -26.65
C PRO A 12 4.40 -13.28 -25.41
N LEU A 13 4.80 -12.57 -24.35
CA LEU A 13 4.05 -12.48 -23.08
C LEU A 13 2.93 -11.41 -23.04
N LEU A 14 2.70 -10.67 -24.13
CA LEU A 14 1.71 -9.56 -24.17
C LEU A 14 0.31 -9.94 -24.72
N ARG A 15 0.01 -11.23 -24.96
CA ARG A 15 -1.20 -11.62 -25.72
C ARG A 15 -2.53 -11.72 -24.96
N ASN A 16 -2.56 -11.76 -23.63
CA ASN A 16 -3.81 -12.01 -22.87
C ASN A 16 -4.10 -10.93 -21.82
N ARG A 17 -4.58 -9.74 -22.23
CA ARG A 17 -5.20 -8.77 -21.30
C ARG A 17 -6.20 -7.77 -21.90
N VAL A 18 -7.04 -8.21 -22.85
CA VAL A 18 -8.31 -7.52 -23.17
C VAL A 18 -9.42 -8.57 -23.29
N GLY A 19 -10.45 -8.45 -22.44
CA GLY A 19 -11.49 -9.48 -22.26
C GLY A 19 -12.74 -8.94 -21.56
N SER A 20 -13.21 -7.79 -22.03
CA SER A 20 -14.57 -7.23 -22.00
C SER A 20 -15.55 -7.64 -20.89
N ILE A 21 -15.98 -6.64 -20.10
CA ILE A 21 -17.07 -6.72 -19.11
C ILE A 21 -18.41 -6.34 -19.79
N VAL A 22 -19.24 -7.33 -20.17
CA VAL A 22 -20.67 -7.26 -20.62
C VAL A 22 -21.29 -8.68 -20.43
N GLY A 23 -22.58 -8.93 -20.11
CA GLY A 23 -23.66 -8.02 -19.66
C GLY A 23 -25.09 -8.61 -19.52
N GLU A 24 -25.42 -9.78 -20.09
CA GLU A 24 -26.79 -10.37 -20.17
C GLU A 24 -26.96 -11.63 -19.30
N VAL A 25 -28.10 -12.12 -18.78
CA VAL A 25 -29.53 -11.75 -18.57
C VAL A 25 -30.42 -12.99 -18.86
N GLU A 26 -31.15 -13.44 -17.83
CA GLU A 26 -32.32 -14.35 -17.75
C GLU A 26 -32.51 -15.61 -18.64
N GLN A 27 -32.84 -16.74 -17.96
CA GLN A 27 -34.04 -17.63 -18.11
C GLN A 27 -33.76 -18.98 -17.40
N GLY A 28 -34.70 -19.75 -16.82
CA GLY A 28 -36.16 -19.62 -16.70
C GLY A 28 -36.74 -20.55 -15.60
N ARG A 29 -38.08 -20.60 -15.48
CA ARG A 29 -38.86 -21.09 -14.32
C ARG A 29 -39.01 -22.62 -14.18
N GLY A 30 -39.29 -23.07 -12.94
CA GLY A 30 -40.00 -24.32 -12.62
C GLY A 30 -40.66 -24.25 -11.23
N GLN A 31 -41.98 -24.45 -11.15
CA GLN A 31 -42.77 -24.33 -9.90
C GLN A 31 -43.30 -25.70 -9.43
N THR A 32 -43.40 -25.90 -8.11
CA THR A 32 -44.56 -26.53 -7.43
C THR A 32 -44.57 -26.13 -5.95
N ALA A 33 -45.77 -25.93 -5.37
CA ALA A 33 -46.01 -25.67 -3.94
C ALA A 33 -46.64 -26.92 -3.27
N PRO A 34 -46.83 -26.99 -1.93
CA PRO A 34 -48.04 -26.38 -1.34
C PRO A 34 -47.99 -25.86 0.12
N VAL A 35 -48.87 -24.87 0.39
CA VAL A 35 -49.77 -24.73 1.56
C VAL A 35 -49.20 -24.61 3.00
N LEU A 36 -49.22 -23.36 3.48
CA LEU A 36 -49.79 -22.85 4.75
C LEU A 36 -50.04 -23.81 5.93
N THR A 37 -49.48 -23.44 7.09
CA THR A 37 -50.18 -23.54 8.38
C THR A 37 -50.05 -22.22 9.14
N GLU A 38 -51.17 -21.56 9.39
CA GLU A 38 -51.23 -20.41 10.30
C GLU A 38 -51.36 -20.90 11.76
N ARG A 39 -50.51 -20.40 12.67
CA ARG A 39 -50.84 -19.88 14.03
C ARG A 39 -49.65 -19.95 14.99
N ALA A 40 -48.89 -18.85 15.06
CA ALA A 40 -48.25 -18.39 16.30
C ALA A 40 -47.81 -16.93 16.18
N LEU A 41 -48.76 -15.99 16.11
CA LEU A 41 -48.44 -14.58 16.39
C LEU A 41 -48.00 -14.45 17.86
N LYS A 42 -46.81 -13.86 18.11
CA LYS A 42 -46.60 -12.73 19.05
C LYS A 42 -45.13 -12.35 19.23
N LYS A 43 -44.65 -11.42 18.40
CA LYS A 43 -43.98 -10.14 18.78
C LYS A 43 -43.21 -9.55 17.59
N ALA A 44 -43.83 -8.59 16.92
CA ALA A 44 -43.10 -7.44 16.39
C ALA A 44 -43.02 -6.37 17.52
N PRO A 45 -42.09 -5.41 17.47
CA PRO A 45 -42.13 -4.38 16.44
C PRO A 45 -40.83 -4.25 15.61
N ALA A 46 -40.98 -3.69 14.42
CA ALA A 46 -39.89 -3.34 13.52
C ALA A 46 -39.14 -2.08 13.97
N ASN A 47 -37.82 -2.03 13.75
CA ASN A 47 -37.12 -0.95 13.02
C ASN A 47 -35.61 -1.25 12.89
N PRO A 48 -34.86 -0.52 12.06
CA PRO A 48 -34.96 -0.49 10.61
C PRO A 48 -33.68 -1.08 9.95
N LYS A 49 -33.65 -1.04 8.61
CA LYS A 49 -32.48 -1.05 7.73
C LYS A 49 -31.14 -0.86 8.47
N ARG A 50 -30.26 -1.88 8.48
CA ARG A 50 -28.83 -1.68 8.82
C ARG A 50 -28.31 -0.56 7.93
N ALA A 51 -27.97 0.59 8.55
CA ALA A 51 -27.28 1.66 7.86
C ALA A 51 -26.01 1.10 7.20
N PRO A 52 -25.56 1.62 6.04
CA PRO A 52 -24.27 1.25 5.50
C PRO A 52 -23.23 1.57 6.56
N GLY A 53 -22.62 0.52 7.12
CA GLY A 53 -21.56 0.68 8.11
C GLY A 53 -20.52 1.60 7.51
N LYS A 54 -20.24 2.74 8.17
CA LYS A 54 -19.20 3.68 7.73
C LYS A 54 -17.98 2.86 7.37
N LYS A 55 -17.54 2.94 6.10
CA LYS A 55 -16.35 2.22 5.63
C LYS A 55 -15.24 2.48 6.63
N GLY A 56 -14.89 1.48 7.44
CA GLY A 56 -13.72 1.55 8.29
C GLY A 56 -12.54 1.86 7.38
N ARG A 57 -11.65 2.76 7.79
CA ARG A 57 -10.44 3.02 7.00
C ARG A 57 -9.74 1.68 6.81
N GLU A 58 -9.55 1.28 5.56
CA GLU A 58 -8.90 0.02 5.23
C GLU A 58 -7.41 0.19 5.58
N TYR A 59 -7.00 -0.44 6.68
CA TYR A 59 -5.63 -0.35 7.17
C TYR A 59 -4.76 -1.37 6.44
N LEU A 60 -4.07 -0.92 5.39
CA LEU A 60 -3.02 -1.72 4.75
C LEU A 60 -1.83 -1.85 5.70
N HIS A 61 -1.52 -3.08 6.10
CA HIS A 61 -0.39 -3.38 6.98
C HIS A 61 0.92 -3.46 6.17
N VAL A 62 1.68 -2.37 6.13
CA VAL A 62 3.06 -2.36 5.64
C VAL A 62 3.96 -3.04 6.71
N LYS A 63 4.65 -4.11 6.32
CA LYS A 63 5.54 -4.88 7.23
C LYS A 63 7.00 -4.78 6.79
N THR A 64 7.69 -3.75 7.28
CA THR A 64 9.15 -3.69 7.26
C THR A 64 9.72 -4.60 8.35
N ARG A 65 10.89 -5.20 8.11
CA ARG A 65 11.66 -5.94 9.12
C ARG A 65 12.91 -5.13 9.41
N PHE A 66 13.21 -4.94 10.69
CA PHE A 66 14.43 -4.29 11.15
C PHE A 66 15.38 -5.32 11.77
N THR A 67 16.69 -5.07 11.70
CA THR A 67 17.68 -5.79 12.52
C THR A 67 17.51 -5.46 14.00
N LYS A 68 18.20 -6.17 14.89
CA LYS A 68 18.14 -5.89 16.34
C LYS A 68 18.79 -4.53 16.64
N GLU A 69 19.82 -4.22 15.87
CA GLU A 69 20.66 -3.04 15.93
C GLU A 69 19.86 -1.80 15.51
N GLU A 70 19.13 -1.87 14.39
CA GLU A 70 18.16 -0.87 13.94
C GLU A 70 17.02 -0.67 14.94
N ALA A 71 16.40 -1.76 15.42
CA ALA A 71 15.31 -1.66 16.40
C ALA A 71 15.78 -0.95 17.68
N ALA A 72 16.98 -1.27 18.16
CA ALA A 72 17.60 -0.58 19.30
C ALA A 72 17.93 0.90 18.99
N ALA A 73 18.29 1.23 17.75
CA ALA A 73 18.51 2.62 17.32
C ALA A 73 17.19 3.42 17.26
N MET A 74 16.12 2.83 16.71
CA MET A 74 14.78 3.43 16.70
C MET A 74 14.24 3.66 18.12
N ASP A 75 14.47 2.72 19.04
CA ASP A 75 14.12 2.87 20.45
C ASP A 75 14.89 4.00 21.12
N ARG A 76 16.21 4.11 20.88
CA ARG A 76 17.02 5.24 21.38
C ARG A 76 16.50 6.58 20.85
N PHE A 77 16.26 6.67 19.54
CA PHE A 77 15.70 7.87 18.91
C PHE A 77 14.34 8.26 19.49
N THR A 78 13.42 7.29 19.63
CA THR A 78 12.08 7.50 20.19
C THR A 78 12.14 8.00 21.64
N ARG A 79 13.05 7.46 22.47
CA ARG A 79 13.28 7.91 23.85
C ARG A 79 13.85 9.33 23.90
N THR A 80 14.82 9.66 23.04
CA THR A 80 15.40 11.01 22.95
C THR A 80 14.34 12.03 22.55
N LEU A 81 13.52 11.74 21.53
CA LEU A 81 12.45 12.62 21.10
C LEU A 81 11.35 12.77 22.18
N SER A 82 11.02 11.69 22.89
CA SER A 82 10.11 11.72 24.05
C SER A 82 10.61 12.65 25.15
N ALA A 83 11.91 12.63 25.44
CA ALA A 83 12.52 13.52 26.43
C ALA A 83 12.47 14.99 25.99
N TYR A 84 12.80 15.30 24.73
CA TYR A 84 12.75 16.66 24.20
C TYR A 84 11.32 17.22 24.13
N MET A 85 10.34 16.39 23.78
CA MET A 85 8.92 16.77 23.73
C MET A 85 8.20 16.66 25.09
N GLN A 86 8.91 16.28 26.15
CA GLN A 86 8.40 16.10 27.52
C GLN A 86 7.14 15.21 27.60
N THR A 87 7.03 14.22 26.70
CA THR A 87 5.85 13.36 26.56
C THR A 87 6.23 11.96 26.09
N LYS A 88 5.42 10.95 26.42
CA LYS A 88 5.69 9.55 26.05
C LYS A 88 5.27 9.29 24.61
N LEU A 89 6.24 9.17 23.70
CA LEU A 89 6.01 8.79 22.31
C LEU A 89 6.21 7.29 22.09
N TRP A 90 5.43 6.72 21.18
CA TRP A 90 5.55 5.34 20.74
C TRP A 90 6.24 5.30 19.37
N GLY A 91 7.06 4.28 19.10
CA GLY A 91 7.80 4.17 17.82
C GLY A 91 6.89 4.19 16.58
N SER A 92 5.66 3.70 16.69
CA SER A 92 4.64 3.76 15.62
C SER A 92 4.11 5.18 15.36
N GLU A 93 4.07 6.05 16.37
CA GLU A 93 3.70 7.46 16.24
C GLU A 93 4.83 8.25 15.58
N VAL A 94 6.07 8.02 16.04
CA VAL A 94 7.28 8.61 15.45
C VAL A 94 7.41 8.19 13.98
N THR A 95 7.25 6.91 13.66
CA THR A 95 7.30 6.41 12.27
C THR A 95 6.19 7.02 11.40
N ARG A 96 4.97 7.18 11.95
CA ARG A 96 3.87 7.86 11.22
C ARG A 96 4.16 9.34 10.99
N ALA A 97 4.79 10.02 11.95
CA ALA A 97 5.19 11.42 11.81
C ALA A 97 6.26 11.58 10.73
N LEU A 98 7.27 10.71 10.70
CA LEU A 98 8.30 10.70 9.65
C LEU A 98 7.69 10.48 8.25
N TRP A 99 6.78 9.52 8.08
CA TRP A 99 6.05 9.34 6.82
C TRP A 99 5.19 10.56 6.47
N THR A 100 4.57 11.22 7.45
CA THR A 100 3.77 12.43 7.22
C THR A 100 4.64 13.60 6.75
N ILE A 101 5.87 13.73 7.26
CA ILE A 101 6.85 14.72 6.81
C ILE A 101 7.27 14.41 5.36
N ALA A 102 7.61 13.16 5.05
CA ALA A 102 8.00 12.75 3.70
C ALA A 102 6.88 13.00 2.66
N ILE A 103 5.64 12.66 3.00
CA ILE A 103 4.47 12.90 2.12
C ILE A 103 4.21 14.40 1.94
N ARG A 104 4.36 15.23 2.97
CA ARG A 104 4.19 16.69 2.85
C ARG A 104 5.28 17.36 2.01
N ALA A 105 6.41 16.71 1.80
CA ALA A 105 7.47 17.18 0.93
C ALA A 105 7.31 16.73 -0.54
N GLU A 106 6.15 16.20 -0.94
CA GLU A 106 5.88 15.69 -2.29
C GLU A 106 6.17 16.73 -3.40
N GLU A 107 5.77 17.99 -3.22
CA GLU A 107 6.06 19.07 -4.18
C GLU A 107 7.58 19.27 -4.33
N ARG A 108 8.32 19.27 -3.23
CA ARG A 108 9.79 19.44 -3.21
C ARG A 108 10.53 18.20 -3.72
N LEU A 109 9.98 17.00 -3.52
CA LEU A 109 10.45 15.75 -4.12
C LEU A 109 10.29 15.79 -5.65
N ALA A 110 9.20 16.39 -6.15
CA ALA A 110 8.97 16.58 -7.58
C ALA A 110 9.93 17.62 -8.17
N GLU A 111 10.12 18.77 -7.51
CA GLU A 111 11.09 19.79 -7.90
C GLU A 111 12.52 19.23 -7.99
N MET A 112 12.97 18.50 -6.95
CA MET A 112 14.31 17.94 -6.86
C MET A 112 14.50 16.62 -7.62
N SER A 113 13.47 16.10 -8.29
CA SER A 113 13.51 14.82 -9.01
C SER A 113 14.64 14.70 -10.05
N HIS A 114 15.04 15.81 -10.67
CA HIS A 114 16.15 15.87 -11.61
C HIS A 114 17.53 15.65 -10.95
N ASN A 115 17.64 15.79 -9.63
CA ASN A 115 18.81 15.50 -8.81
C ASN A 115 18.71 14.15 -8.08
N ALA A 116 17.67 13.35 -8.37
CA ALA A 116 17.55 12.02 -7.79
C ALA A 116 18.67 11.10 -8.31
N PRO A 117 19.35 10.33 -7.44
CA PRO A 117 20.35 9.37 -7.87
C PRO A 117 19.70 8.28 -8.72
N ALA A 118 20.36 7.89 -9.82
CA ALA A 118 19.97 6.75 -10.63
C ALA A 118 20.32 5.44 -9.90
N LEU A 119 19.44 5.01 -8.98
CA LEU A 119 19.64 3.82 -8.16
C LEU A 119 19.11 2.57 -8.87
N GLU A 120 20.01 1.66 -9.22
CA GLU A 120 19.64 0.30 -9.60
C GLU A 120 19.29 -0.53 -8.37
N ARG A 121 18.24 -1.36 -8.46
CA ARG A 121 17.84 -2.21 -7.34
C ARG A 121 18.79 -3.41 -7.20
N PRO A 122 19.41 -3.63 -6.02
CA PRO A 122 20.32 -4.75 -5.81
C PRO A 122 19.66 -6.12 -5.95
N SER A 123 20.46 -7.12 -6.33
CA SER A 123 20.03 -8.51 -6.43
C SER A 123 19.67 -9.09 -5.06
N ASN A 124 18.64 -9.95 -5.02
CA ASN A 124 18.15 -10.58 -3.80
C ASN A 124 19.22 -11.50 -3.18
N GLY A 125 19.95 -10.99 -2.19
CA GLY A 125 20.99 -11.73 -1.46
C GLY A 125 22.22 -10.88 -1.12
N ASP A 126 22.50 -9.83 -1.91
CA ASP A 126 23.62 -8.92 -1.66
C ASP A 126 23.26 -7.90 -0.58
N ARG A 127 23.68 -8.18 0.67
CA ARG A 127 23.39 -7.31 1.82
C ARG A 127 24.17 -6.00 1.80
N MET A 128 25.35 -5.97 1.18
CA MET A 128 26.16 -4.76 1.14
C MET A 128 25.55 -3.78 0.14
N ALA A 129 25.25 -4.25 -1.08
CA ALA A 129 24.58 -3.43 -2.08
C ALA A 129 23.18 -2.98 -1.63
N TYR A 130 22.43 -3.81 -0.87
CA TYR A 130 21.16 -3.36 -0.27
C TYR A 130 21.35 -2.26 0.79
N ALA A 131 22.39 -2.31 1.62
CA ALA A 131 22.68 -1.24 2.57
C ALA A 131 23.08 0.07 1.86
N GLU A 132 23.96 0.01 0.86
CA GLU A 132 24.35 1.17 0.05
C GLU A 132 23.15 1.80 -0.70
N PHE A 133 22.23 0.96 -1.19
CA PHE A 133 20.97 1.40 -1.81
C PHE A 133 20.03 2.10 -0.81
N GLU A 134 19.90 1.58 0.40
CA GLU A 134 19.09 2.20 1.46
C GLU A 134 19.72 3.52 1.99
N ASP A 135 21.04 3.56 2.13
CA ASP A 135 21.78 4.78 2.50
C ASP A 135 21.64 5.87 1.43
N ALA A 136 21.72 5.53 0.15
CA ALA A 136 21.53 6.50 -0.94
C ALA A 136 20.09 7.06 -1.00
N ILE A 137 19.08 6.25 -0.67
CA ILE A 137 17.70 6.72 -0.48
C ILE A 137 17.64 7.69 0.71
N ALA A 138 18.24 7.33 1.84
CA ALA A 138 18.25 8.16 3.05
C ALA A 138 18.96 9.51 2.82
N GLU A 139 20.07 9.53 2.08
CA GLU A 139 20.78 10.76 1.75
C GLU A 139 19.96 11.66 0.82
N TYR A 140 19.34 11.10 -0.23
CA TYR A 140 18.45 11.89 -1.12
C TYR A 140 17.28 12.48 -0.33
N LEU A 141 16.59 11.69 0.50
CA LEU A 141 15.52 12.18 1.36
C LEU A 141 16.02 13.27 2.34
N GLN A 142 17.22 13.12 2.91
CA GLN A 142 17.79 14.15 3.78
C GLN A 142 18.03 15.48 3.03
N ARG A 143 18.48 15.43 1.76
CA ARG A 143 18.67 16.64 0.93
C ARG A 143 17.35 17.33 0.60
N VAL A 144 16.27 16.57 0.38
CA VAL A 144 14.94 17.12 0.06
C VAL A 144 14.20 17.65 1.29
N LEU A 145 14.38 17.01 2.46
CA LEU A 145 13.69 17.36 3.71
C LEU A 145 14.38 18.48 4.54
N ARG A 146 15.49 19.04 4.06
CA ARG A 146 16.17 20.22 4.63
C ARG A 146 15.77 21.48 3.89
#